data_AF-A0AAU5D027-F1
#
_entry.id   AF-A0AAU5D027-F1
#
_cell.length_a   1.000
_cell.length_b   1.000
_cell.length_c   1.000
_cell.angle_alpha   90.00
_cell.angle_beta   90.00
_cell.angle_gamma   90.00
#
_symmetry.space_group_name_H-M   'P 1'
#
loop_
_entity.id
_entity.type
_entity.pdbx_description
1 polymer ?
#
loop_
_entity_poly.entity_id
_entity_poly.type
_entity_poly.pdbx_seq_one_letter_code
_entity_poly.pdbx_strand_id
1 'polypeptide(L)'
;MTVTMEQVRQVLEPEEPDYAAAARLGPGSLPHLRELAEGADPMLASKAVYAASLLDGDQGGAVVAGAARSADPVLRVAAAGAAANLPADAAVGLLGELVADPDAGVRKVAWSSVPPDAPEELVRRLRTARETARPRDHREAPGADAPPGPRTLRYSPMPGERPAGDPGLMPGETPEGAGDGLMPGERPGGAPDAETPAPGLMPGETPPHP
;
A
#
# COMPACT_ATOMS: atom_id res chain seq x y z
N MET A 1 -28.70 -16.51 10.50
CA MET A 1 -27.94 -16.75 11.76
C MET A 1 -27.28 -15.45 12.15
N THR A 2 -27.17 -15.15 13.44
CA THR A 2 -26.52 -13.92 13.92
C THR A 2 -25.00 -14.14 13.92
N VAL A 3 -24.25 -13.31 13.20
CA VAL A 3 -22.78 -13.34 13.22
C VAL A 3 -22.30 -12.69 14.51
N THR A 4 -21.29 -13.29 15.17
CA THR A 4 -20.69 -12.75 16.40
C THR A 4 -19.36 -12.04 16.12
N MET A 5 -18.95 -11.13 17.01
CA MET A 5 -17.63 -10.48 16.95
C MET A 5 -16.49 -11.51 16.97
N GLU A 6 -16.64 -12.58 17.75
CA GLU A 6 -15.65 -13.66 17.83
C GLU A 6 -15.46 -14.36 16.48
N GLN A 7 -16.55 -14.64 15.75
CA GLN A 7 -16.47 -15.22 14.40
C GLN A 7 -15.75 -14.30 13.41
N VAL A 8 -15.98 -12.99 13.49
CA VAL A 8 -15.29 -12.00 12.65
C VAL A 8 -13.81 -11.92 13.00
N ARG A 9 -13.46 -11.91 14.30
CA ARG A 9 -12.07 -11.91 14.75
C ARG A 9 -11.34 -13.20 14.36
N GLN A 10 -11.99 -14.34 14.47
CA GLN A 10 -11.39 -15.63 14.12
C GLN A 10 -10.88 -15.69 12.67
N VAL A 11 -11.56 -15.00 11.73
CA VAL A 11 -11.14 -14.96 10.32
C VAL A 11 -10.18 -13.81 10.00
N LEU A 12 -10.09 -12.77 10.85
CA LEU A 12 -9.26 -11.57 10.59
C LEU A 12 -7.98 -11.48 11.43
N GLU A 13 -7.98 -11.95 12.68
CA GLU A 13 -6.84 -11.88 13.58
C GLU A 13 -5.61 -12.70 13.13
N PRO A 14 -5.74 -13.87 12.46
CA PRO A 14 -4.58 -14.60 11.95
C PRO A 14 -3.65 -13.71 11.13
N GLU A 15 -2.36 -14.05 11.13
CA GLU A 15 -1.34 -13.34 10.35
C GLU A 15 -1.73 -13.26 8.87
N GLU A 16 -2.28 -14.34 8.33
CA GLU A 16 -2.91 -14.44 7.01
C GLU A 16 -4.44 -14.57 7.17
N PRO A 17 -5.21 -13.48 6.99
CA PRO A 17 -6.67 -13.52 7.13
C PRO A 17 -7.36 -14.34 6.03
N ASP A 18 -8.40 -15.10 6.39
CA ASP A 18 -9.27 -15.77 5.41
C ASP A 18 -10.38 -14.81 4.97
N TYR A 19 -10.04 -13.94 4.01
CA TYR A 19 -10.98 -12.96 3.46
C TYR A 19 -12.16 -13.60 2.72
N ALA A 20 -11.98 -14.79 2.15
CA ALA A 20 -13.08 -15.52 1.52
C ALA A 20 -14.08 -16.00 2.59
N ALA A 21 -13.60 -16.46 3.75
CA ALA A 21 -14.47 -16.76 4.89
C ALA A 21 -15.12 -15.50 5.46
N ALA A 22 -14.38 -14.39 5.58
CA ALA A 22 -14.94 -13.12 6.04
C ALA A 22 -16.10 -12.63 5.15
N ALA A 23 -15.95 -12.70 3.82
CA ALA A 23 -17.02 -12.35 2.88
C ALA A 23 -18.25 -13.26 3.05
N ARG A 24 -18.06 -14.56 3.29
CA ARG A 24 -19.14 -15.53 3.51
C ARG A 24 -19.93 -15.31 4.82
N LEU A 25 -19.40 -14.54 5.78
CA LEU A 25 -20.17 -14.12 6.96
C LEU A 25 -21.35 -13.21 6.58
N GLY A 26 -21.24 -12.54 5.43
CA GLY A 26 -22.31 -11.73 4.84
C GLY A 26 -22.63 -10.45 5.62
N PRO A 27 -23.76 -9.79 5.30
CA PRO A 27 -24.10 -8.46 5.85
C PRO A 27 -24.24 -8.41 7.37
N GLY A 28 -24.53 -9.55 8.02
CA GLY A 28 -24.60 -9.64 9.48
C GLY A 28 -23.28 -9.35 10.20
N SER A 29 -22.15 -9.40 9.48
CA SER A 29 -20.82 -9.06 10.01
C SER A 29 -20.53 -7.55 10.05
N LEU A 30 -21.29 -6.72 9.31
CA LEU A 30 -21.01 -5.29 9.14
C LEU A 30 -20.89 -4.49 10.44
N PRO A 31 -21.76 -4.67 11.46
CA PRO A 31 -21.62 -3.94 12.71
C PRO A 31 -20.27 -4.21 13.38
N HIS A 32 -19.82 -5.46 13.34
CA HIS A 32 -18.55 -5.88 13.93
C HIS A 32 -17.36 -5.39 13.11
N LEU A 33 -17.43 -5.45 11.78
CA LEU A 33 -16.37 -4.90 10.91
C LEU A 33 -16.21 -3.40 11.07
N ARG A 34 -17.31 -2.66 11.25
CA ARG A 34 -17.27 -1.23 11.56
C ARG A 34 -16.60 -0.97 12.90
N GLU A 35 -17.00 -1.69 13.94
CA GLU A 35 -16.39 -1.57 15.28
C GLU A 35 -14.89 -1.85 15.24
N LEU A 36 -14.44 -2.87 14.49
CA LEU A 36 -13.02 -3.15 14.32
C LEU A 36 -12.29 -2.08 13.51
N ALA A 37 -12.90 -1.55 12.44
CA ALA A 37 -12.33 -0.50 11.61
C ALA A 37 -12.16 0.84 12.36
N GLU A 38 -13.00 1.10 13.36
CA GLU A 38 -12.94 2.28 14.24
C GLU A 38 -12.08 2.03 15.50
N GLY A 39 -11.56 0.82 15.66
CA GLY A 39 -10.78 0.39 16.81
C GLY A 39 -9.37 0.99 16.87
N ALA A 40 -8.71 0.78 18.01
CA ALA A 40 -7.37 1.33 18.29
C ALA A 40 -6.21 0.55 17.68
N ASP A 41 -6.45 -0.64 17.13
CA ASP A 41 -5.42 -1.48 16.47
C ASP A 41 -5.46 -1.25 14.95
N PRO A 42 -4.53 -0.48 14.36
CA PRO A 42 -4.54 -0.16 12.95
C PRO A 42 -4.40 -1.39 12.05
N MET A 43 -3.70 -2.43 12.53
CA MET A 43 -3.50 -3.66 11.77
C MET A 43 -4.82 -4.43 11.65
N LEU A 44 -5.52 -4.66 12.76
CA LEU A 44 -6.83 -5.31 12.71
C LEU A 44 -7.88 -4.44 12.00
N ALA A 45 -7.84 -3.13 12.22
CA ALA A 45 -8.75 -2.18 11.59
C ALA A 45 -8.59 -2.17 10.06
N SER A 46 -7.35 -2.16 9.54
CA SER A 46 -7.10 -2.23 8.09
C SER A 46 -7.62 -3.53 7.46
N LYS A 47 -7.47 -4.67 8.14
CA LYS A 47 -8.04 -5.96 7.71
C LYS A 47 -9.56 -5.91 7.68
N ALA A 48 -10.20 -5.30 8.68
CA ALA A 48 -11.64 -5.14 8.74
C ALA A 48 -12.18 -4.25 7.61
N VAL A 49 -11.47 -3.16 7.28
CA VAL A 49 -11.79 -2.28 6.15
C VAL A 49 -11.75 -3.06 4.83
N TYR A 50 -10.70 -3.85 4.61
CA TYR A 50 -10.58 -4.66 3.41
C TYR A 50 -11.67 -5.74 3.34
N ALA A 51 -11.91 -6.47 4.44
CA ALA A 51 -12.97 -7.47 4.52
C ALA A 51 -14.36 -6.87 4.26
N ALA A 52 -14.65 -5.65 4.76
CA ALA A 52 -15.90 -4.97 4.48
C ALA A 52 -16.09 -4.69 2.98
N SER A 53 -15.02 -4.35 2.25
CA SER A 53 -15.10 -4.11 0.80
C SER A 53 -15.43 -5.36 -0.02
N LEU A 54 -15.25 -6.56 0.54
CA LEU A 54 -15.54 -7.84 -0.13
C LEU A 54 -16.97 -8.32 0.10
N LEU A 55 -17.74 -7.65 0.93
CA LEU A 55 -19.15 -7.97 1.12
C LEU A 55 -19.94 -7.56 -0.12
N ASP A 56 -20.91 -8.38 -0.51
CA ASP A 56 -21.71 -8.14 -1.71
C ASP A 56 -22.41 -6.77 -1.69
N GLY A 57 -22.29 -6.05 -2.82
CA GLY A 57 -22.92 -4.76 -3.06
C GLY A 57 -22.26 -3.57 -2.33
N ASP A 58 -23.00 -2.48 -2.16
CA ASP A 58 -22.50 -1.23 -1.54
C ASP A 58 -22.46 -1.27 0.01
N GLN A 59 -22.75 -2.43 0.62
CA GLN A 59 -22.92 -2.56 2.07
C GLN A 59 -21.65 -2.19 2.85
N GLY A 60 -20.48 -2.56 2.31
CA GLY A 60 -19.17 -2.23 2.89
C GLY A 60 -18.70 -0.81 2.63
N GLY A 61 -19.28 -0.11 1.65
CA GLY A 61 -18.78 1.18 1.17
C GLY A 61 -18.68 2.24 2.26
N ALA A 62 -19.64 2.26 3.21
CA ALA A 62 -19.61 3.20 4.33
C ALA A 62 -18.42 2.98 5.28
N VAL A 63 -18.01 1.72 5.51
CA VAL A 63 -16.84 1.39 6.34
C VAL A 63 -15.56 1.84 5.64
N VAL A 64 -15.44 1.55 4.34
CA VAL A 64 -14.29 1.97 3.53
C VAL A 64 -14.19 3.50 3.45
N ALA A 65 -15.31 4.20 3.22
CA ALA A 65 -15.35 5.66 3.20
C ALA A 65 -15.02 6.27 4.57
N GLY A 66 -15.41 5.62 5.68
CA GLY A 66 -14.99 6.01 7.03
C GLY A 66 -13.48 5.96 7.20
N ALA A 67 -12.86 4.84 6.81
CA ALA A 67 -11.42 4.66 6.87
C ALA A 67 -10.63 5.62 5.98
N ALA A 68 -11.17 6.00 4.81
CA ALA A 68 -10.59 7.01 3.92
C ALA A 68 -10.44 8.39 4.58
N ARG A 69 -11.23 8.70 5.62
CA ARG A 69 -11.15 9.96 6.39
C ARG A 69 -10.38 9.81 7.71
N SER A 70 -9.79 8.65 7.97
CA SER A 70 -9.03 8.41 9.20
C SER A 70 -7.82 9.33 9.29
N ALA A 71 -7.45 9.76 10.50
CA ALA A 71 -6.18 10.45 10.74
C ALA A 71 -4.98 9.53 10.48
N ASP A 72 -5.16 8.21 10.64
CA ASP A 72 -4.13 7.21 10.42
C ASP A 72 -3.94 6.93 8.92
N PRO A 73 -2.75 7.21 8.34
CA PRO A 73 -2.47 6.92 6.93
C PRO A 73 -2.57 5.42 6.59
N VAL A 74 -2.34 4.50 7.54
CA VAL A 74 -2.48 3.05 7.32
C VAL A 74 -3.92 2.70 6.94
N LEU A 75 -4.89 3.30 7.64
CA LEU A 75 -6.31 3.10 7.33
C LEU A 75 -6.72 3.74 6.00
N ARG A 76 -6.16 4.90 5.65
CA ARG A 76 -6.41 5.52 4.34
C ARG A 76 -5.79 4.69 3.20
N VAL A 77 -4.62 4.08 3.41
CA VAL A 77 -4.03 3.11 2.47
C VAL A 77 -4.94 1.89 2.32
N ALA A 78 -5.44 1.34 3.43
CA ALA A 78 -6.36 0.21 3.41
C ALA A 78 -7.64 0.57 2.62
N ALA A 79 -8.21 1.75 2.85
CA ALA A 79 -9.37 2.24 2.13
C ALA A 79 -9.11 2.39 0.62
N ALA A 80 -7.95 2.93 0.24
CA ALA A 80 -7.53 3.01 -1.17
C ALA A 80 -7.44 1.63 -1.83
N GLY A 81 -6.87 0.64 -1.14
CA GLY A 81 -6.80 -0.74 -1.62
C GLY A 81 -8.19 -1.37 -1.76
N ALA A 82 -9.05 -1.18 -0.74
CA ALA A 82 -10.40 -1.73 -0.70
C ALA A 82 -11.34 -1.13 -1.77
N ALA A 83 -11.04 0.09 -2.25
CA ALA A 83 -11.83 0.76 -3.28
C ALA A 83 -11.98 -0.07 -4.57
N ALA A 84 -10.99 -0.91 -4.91
CA ALA A 84 -11.04 -1.77 -6.08
C ALA A 84 -12.15 -2.85 -6.03
N ASN A 85 -12.66 -3.15 -4.83
CA ASN A 85 -13.75 -4.11 -4.62
C ASN A 85 -15.13 -3.46 -4.57
N LEU A 86 -15.20 -2.12 -4.56
CA LEU A 86 -16.46 -1.39 -4.48
C LEU A 86 -17.09 -1.19 -5.87
N PRO A 87 -18.40 -0.95 -5.94
CA PRO A 87 -19.05 -0.49 -7.17
C PRO A 87 -18.38 0.78 -7.73
N ALA A 88 -18.33 0.88 -9.06
CA ALA A 88 -17.55 1.90 -9.76
C ALA A 88 -17.83 3.33 -9.28
N ASP A 89 -19.11 3.69 -9.07
CA ASP A 89 -19.50 5.03 -8.61
C ASP A 89 -18.94 5.36 -7.21
N ALA A 90 -18.97 4.39 -6.29
CA ALA A 90 -18.41 4.54 -4.95
C ALA A 90 -16.87 4.62 -4.98
N ALA A 91 -16.24 3.76 -5.80
CA ALA A 91 -14.78 3.76 -5.98
C ALA A 91 -14.27 5.09 -6.57
N VAL A 92 -14.97 5.65 -7.56
CA VAL A 92 -14.63 6.93 -8.20
C VAL A 92 -14.57 8.07 -7.20
N GLY A 93 -15.60 8.23 -6.37
CA GLY A 93 -15.67 9.30 -5.38
C GLY A 93 -14.52 9.20 -4.37
N LEU A 94 -14.30 7.99 -3.84
CA LEU A 94 -13.29 7.72 -2.83
C LEU A 94 -11.86 7.88 -3.36
N LEU A 95 -11.56 7.31 -4.53
CA LEU A 95 -10.25 7.44 -5.15
C LEU A 95 -9.96 8.87 -5.58
N GLY A 96 -10.98 9.64 -5.96
CA GLY A 96 -10.90 11.07 -6.26
C GLY A 96 -10.25 11.90 -5.16
N GLU A 97 -10.59 11.59 -3.91
CA GLU A 97 -10.02 12.25 -2.74
C GLU A 97 -8.61 11.69 -2.42
N LEU A 98 -8.44 10.36 -2.43
CA LEU A 98 -7.21 9.71 -1.98
C LEU A 98 -6.00 9.89 -2.94
N VAL A 99 -6.21 10.15 -4.23
CA VAL A 99 -5.08 10.49 -5.14
C VAL A 99 -4.44 11.84 -4.82
N ALA A 100 -5.14 12.69 -4.06
CA ALA A 100 -4.70 13.97 -3.55
C ALA A 100 -4.29 13.92 -2.07
N ASP A 101 -4.25 12.74 -1.44
CA ASP A 101 -3.94 12.59 -0.01
C ASP A 101 -2.57 13.20 0.35
N PRO A 102 -2.40 13.82 1.53
CA PRO A 102 -1.10 14.33 1.98
C PRO A 102 -0.03 13.22 2.06
N ASP A 103 -0.40 11.99 2.38
CA ASP A 103 0.52 10.86 2.48
C ASP A 103 0.86 10.25 1.11
N ALA A 104 2.16 10.05 0.85
CA ALA A 104 2.63 9.55 -0.43
C ALA A 104 2.28 8.06 -0.67
N GLY A 105 2.21 7.26 0.39
CA GLY A 105 1.81 5.86 0.35
C GLY A 105 0.34 5.73 -0.06
N VAL A 106 -0.53 6.54 0.56
CA VAL A 106 -1.97 6.61 0.20
C VAL A 106 -2.14 6.95 -1.27
N ARG A 107 -1.49 8.01 -1.76
CA ARG A 107 -1.57 8.41 -3.18
C ARG A 107 -1.11 7.33 -4.14
N LYS A 108 -0.05 6.59 -3.79
CA LYS A 108 0.47 5.49 -4.60
C LYS A 108 -0.57 4.38 -4.71
N VAL A 109 -1.10 3.91 -3.59
CA VAL A 109 -2.10 2.83 -3.57
C VAL A 109 -3.39 3.25 -4.26
N ALA A 110 -3.87 4.48 -4.02
CA ALA A 110 -5.07 5.00 -4.68
C ALA A 110 -4.95 4.97 -6.21
N TRP A 111 -3.78 5.31 -6.76
CA TRP A 111 -3.54 5.20 -8.20
C TRP A 111 -3.47 3.76 -8.69
N SER A 112 -2.87 2.86 -7.92
CA SER A 112 -2.79 1.45 -8.27
C SER A 112 -4.14 0.72 -8.21
N SER A 113 -5.09 1.24 -7.42
CA SER A 113 -6.45 0.70 -7.29
C SER A 113 -7.41 1.16 -8.39
N VAL A 114 -7.00 2.07 -9.28
CA VAL A 114 -7.83 2.47 -10.43
C VAL A 114 -7.90 1.29 -11.41
N PRO A 115 -9.09 0.81 -11.79
CA PRO A 115 -9.22 -0.27 -12.77
C PRO A 115 -8.55 0.09 -14.10
N PRO A 116 -7.91 -0.87 -14.79
CA PRO A 116 -7.22 -0.61 -16.07
C PRO A 116 -8.18 -0.16 -17.18
N ASP A 117 -9.46 -0.54 -17.07
CA ASP A 117 -10.58 -0.20 -17.94
C ASP A 117 -11.41 1.00 -17.45
N ALA A 118 -10.89 1.74 -16.46
CA ALA A 118 -11.50 2.96 -15.97
C ALA A 118 -11.77 3.96 -17.12
N PRO A 119 -12.91 4.68 -17.10
CA PRO A 119 -13.20 5.70 -18.11
C PRO A 119 -12.08 6.77 -18.15
N GLU A 120 -11.67 7.19 -19.35
CA GLU A 120 -10.63 8.23 -19.53
C GLU A 120 -10.95 9.51 -18.75
N GLU A 121 -12.24 9.86 -18.62
CA GLU A 121 -12.71 10.99 -17.82
C GLU A 121 -12.32 10.85 -16.34
N LEU A 122 -12.43 9.64 -15.76
CA LEU A 122 -12.01 9.36 -14.40
C LEU A 122 -10.50 9.52 -14.27
N VAL A 123 -9.73 8.88 -15.15
CA VAL A 123 -8.27 8.97 -15.16
C VAL A 123 -7.80 10.42 -15.27
N ARG A 124 -8.44 11.21 -16.13
CA ARG A 124 -8.17 12.64 -16.29
C ARG A 124 -8.47 13.41 -15.01
N ARG A 125 -9.63 13.19 -14.37
CA ARG A 125 -9.99 13.84 -13.10
C ARG A 125 -8.99 13.52 -11.99
N LEU A 126 -8.58 12.26 -11.87
CA LEU A 126 -7.58 11.82 -10.89
C LEU A 126 -6.20 12.45 -11.15
N ARG A 127 -5.81 12.59 -12.42
CA ARG A 127 -4.56 13.25 -12.81
C ARG A 127 -4.58 14.72 -12.43
N THR A 128 -5.66 15.44 -12.76
CA THR A 128 -5.83 16.84 -12.39
C THR A 128 -5.80 17.02 -10.87
N ALA A 129 -6.50 16.18 -10.11
CA ALA A 129 -6.51 16.23 -8.64
C ALA A 129 -5.09 16.07 -8.05
N ARG A 130 -4.27 15.17 -8.62
CA ARG A 130 -2.87 14.99 -8.21
C ARG A 130 -2.00 16.22 -8.50
N GLU A 131 -2.23 16.88 -9.64
CA GLU A 131 -1.48 18.07 -10.04
C GLU A 131 -1.81 19.28 -9.17
N THR A 132 -3.09 19.47 -8.82
CA THR A 132 -3.54 20.55 -7.95
C THR A 132 -3.20 20.32 -6.48
N ALA A 133 -3.14 19.06 -6.04
CA ALA A 133 -2.82 18.68 -4.66
C ALA A 133 -1.33 18.70 -4.35
N ARG A 134 -0.43 18.83 -5.34
CA ARG A 134 0.98 19.10 -5.06
C ARG A 134 1.05 20.36 -4.19
N PRO A 135 1.54 20.26 -2.94
CA PRO A 135 1.83 21.46 -2.18
C PRO A 135 2.75 22.32 -3.03
N ARG A 136 2.47 23.62 -3.12
CA ARG A 136 3.45 24.59 -3.59
C ARG A 136 4.73 24.27 -2.84
N ASP A 137 5.75 23.87 -3.59
CA ASP A 137 7.08 23.58 -3.07
C ASP A 137 7.40 24.68 -2.05
N HIS A 138 7.65 24.32 -0.79
CA HIS A 138 8.00 25.26 0.28
C HIS A 138 9.42 25.78 0.06
N ARG A 139 9.68 26.31 -1.13
CA ARG A 139 10.91 26.96 -1.53
C ARG A 139 10.63 28.42 -1.84
N GLU A 140 9.99 29.11 -0.91
CA GLU A 140 10.12 30.55 -0.77
C GLU A 140 9.78 30.91 0.68
N ALA A 141 10.80 30.83 1.54
CA ALA A 141 10.84 31.74 2.66
C ALA A 141 11.32 33.09 2.10
N PRO A 142 10.48 34.14 2.07
CA PRO A 142 10.96 35.49 1.78
C PRO A 142 11.70 35.99 3.00
N GLY A 143 13.02 35.77 3.04
CA GLY A 143 13.84 36.29 4.13
C GLY A 143 15.23 35.68 4.22
N ALA A 144 16.13 36.06 3.31
CA ALA A 144 17.57 35.97 3.56
C ALA A 144 18.33 36.97 2.69
N ASP A 145 17.98 38.25 2.79
CA ASP A 145 18.88 39.34 2.39
C ASP A 145 19.87 39.60 3.54
N ALA A 146 20.64 38.57 3.90
CA ALA A 146 21.70 38.63 4.89
C ALA A 146 22.96 38.02 4.28
N PRO A 147 24.04 38.80 4.08
CA PRO A 147 25.27 38.27 3.50
C PRO A 147 25.90 37.22 4.43
N PRO A 148 26.59 36.20 3.88
CA PRO A 148 27.26 35.19 4.70
C PRO A 148 28.42 35.83 5.48
N GLY A 149 28.24 36.00 6.78
CA GLY A 149 29.34 36.30 7.70
C GLY A 149 30.35 35.15 7.74
N PRO A 150 31.64 35.42 7.98
CA PRO A 150 32.67 34.39 8.02
C PRO A 150 32.39 33.38 9.13
N ARG A 151 32.18 32.12 8.75
CA ARG A 151 32.10 30.98 9.66
C ARG A 151 33.47 30.74 10.27
N THR A 152 33.76 31.36 11.41
CA THR A 152 34.82 30.87 12.29
C THR A 152 34.35 29.55 12.88
N LEU A 153 34.84 28.43 12.34
CA LEU A 153 34.79 27.12 12.97
C LEU A 153 35.55 27.21 14.30
N ARG A 154 34.83 27.47 15.38
CA ARG A 154 35.33 27.22 16.74
C ARG A 154 35.29 25.70 16.95
N TYR A 155 36.38 25.04 16.62
CA TYR A 155 36.64 23.68 17.07
C TYR A 155 36.77 23.74 18.60
N SER A 156 35.75 23.23 19.31
CA SER A 156 35.88 22.99 20.75
C SER A 156 36.54 21.62 20.90
N PRO A 157 37.70 21.50 21.58
CA PRO A 157 38.32 20.21 21.81
C PRO A 157 37.44 19.38 22.76
N MET A 158 37.28 18.09 22.44
CA MET A 158 36.57 17.15 23.30
C MET A 158 37.40 16.90 24.57
N PRO A 159 36.76 16.76 25.76
CA PRO A 159 37.46 16.39 26.97
C PRO A 159 37.99 14.95 26.86
N GLY A 160 39.28 14.81 26.58
CA GLY A 160 39.97 13.51 26.51
C GLY A 160 41.12 13.41 25.51
N GLU A 161 41.27 14.36 24.58
CA GLU A 161 42.36 14.31 23.60
C GLU A 161 43.69 14.75 24.22
N ARG A 162 44.59 13.79 24.46
CA ARG A 162 46.01 14.07 24.69
C ARG A 162 46.68 14.41 23.36
N PRO A 163 47.57 15.40 23.30
CA PRO A 163 48.30 15.72 22.07
C PRO A 163 49.16 14.52 21.65
N ALA A 164 49.00 14.12 20.38
CA ALA A 164 49.74 13.03 19.76
C ALA A 164 51.25 13.35 19.75
N GLY A 165 52.00 12.58 20.53
CA GLY A 165 53.44 12.47 20.42
C GLY A 165 53.81 11.35 19.46
N ASP A 166 54.67 11.70 18.51
CA ASP A 166 55.62 10.92 17.72
C ASP A 166 55.15 9.85 16.69
N PRO A 167 55.64 9.93 15.44
CA PRO A 167 55.29 9.01 14.36
C PRO A 167 56.17 7.75 14.37
N GLY A 168 55.65 6.67 14.98
CA GLY A 168 56.20 5.33 14.85
C GLY A 168 55.82 4.69 13.52
N LEU A 169 56.73 4.73 12.56
CA LEU A 169 56.77 3.87 11.36
C LEU A 169 56.58 2.39 11.76
N MET A 170 55.63 1.70 11.10
CA MET A 170 55.63 0.23 11.03
C MET A 170 55.92 -0.20 9.58
N PRO A 171 56.97 -0.99 9.35
CA PRO A 171 57.32 -1.54 8.04
C PRO A 171 56.58 -2.86 7.76
N GLY A 172 56.14 -3.03 6.51
CA GLY A 172 55.39 -4.19 5.98
C GLY A 172 54.02 -3.75 5.46
N GLU A 173 53.83 -3.28 4.23
CA GLU A 173 53.91 -4.05 2.97
C GLU A 173 53.24 -5.44 3.13
N THR A 174 52.18 -5.82 2.39
CA THR A 174 51.73 -5.43 1.05
C THR A 174 50.20 -5.49 0.88
N PRO A 175 49.64 -4.86 -0.17
CA PRO A 175 48.26 -5.02 -0.61
C PRO A 175 48.18 -6.01 -1.78
N GLU A 176 47.69 -7.23 -1.56
CA GLU A 176 47.33 -8.16 -2.65
C GLU A 176 46.11 -8.98 -2.27
N GLY A 177 45.11 -8.98 -3.15
CA GLY A 177 43.90 -9.77 -2.98
C GLY A 177 42.78 -9.38 -3.94
N ALA A 178 43.09 -9.29 -5.24
CA ALA A 178 42.07 -9.31 -6.29
C ALA A 178 41.43 -10.70 -6.33
N GLY A 179 40.22 -10.82 -5.80
CA GLY A 179 39.41 -12.03 -5.87
C GLY A 179 38.37 -11.91 -6.97
N ASP A 180 38.68 -12.47 -8.15
CA ASP A 180 37.73 -12.80 -9.21
C ASP A 180 36.69 -13.82 -8.69
N GLY A 181 35.53 -13.32 -8.30
CA GLY A 181 34.38 -14.12 -7.89
C GLY A 181 33.51 -14.51 -9.09
N LEU A 182 33.92 -15.54 -9.83
CA LEU A 182 33.07 -16.27 -10.76
C LEU A 182 31.94 -16.97 -10.00
N MET A 183 30.69 -16.65 -10.29
CA MET A 183 29.50 -17.38 -9.80
C MET A 183 29.14 -18.51 -10.78
N PRO A 184 29.19 -19.79 -10.38
CA PRO A 184 28.64 -20.89 -11.17
C PRO A 184 27.20 -21.17 -10.71
N GLY A 185 26.21 -20.87 -11.56
CA GLY A 185 24.81 -21.10 -11.18
C GLY A 185 23.75 -21.05 -12.30
N GLU A 186 24.13 -20.91 -13.56
CA GLU A 186 23.17 -21.05 -14.67
C GLU A 186 22.68 -22.51 -14.75
N ARG A 187 21.43 -22.72 -14.35
CA ARG A 187 20.62 -23.87 -14.79
C ARG A 187 19.55 -23.35 -15.75
N PRO A 188 19.65 -23.63 -17.05
CA PRO A 188 18.51 -23.56 -17.95
C PRO A 188 17.78 -24.91 -17.87
N GLY A 189 16.54 -24.93 -17.40
CA GLY A 189 15.77 -26.17 -17.42
C GLY A 189 14.39 -26.06 -16.80
N GLY A 190 13.37 -26.21 -17.64
CA GLY A 190 12.01 -26.53 -17.20
C GLY A 190 10.95 -25.59 -17.76
N ALA A 191 10.68 -25.68 -19.07
CA ALA A 191 9.38 -25.33 -19.59
C ALA A 191 8.38 -26.43 -19.17
N PRO A 192 7.25 -26.13 -18.55
CA PRO A 192 6.16 -27.09 -18.45
C PRO A 192 5.31 -27.03 -19.73
N ASP A 193 5.23 -28.17 -20.42
CA ASP A 193 4.18 -28.49 -21.38
C ASP A 193 2.81 -28.32 -20.70
N ALA A 194 2.10 -27.25 -21.04
CA ALA A 194 0.69 -27.09 -20.72
C ALA A 194 -0.13 -27.54 -21.94
N GLU A 195 -0.48 -28.81 -21.89
CA GLU A 195 -1.45 -29.51 -22.71
C GLU A 195 -2.79 -28.73 -22.71
N THR A 196 -3.22 -28.30 -23.89
CA THR A 196 -4.53 -27.69 -24.13
C THR A 196 -5.62 -28.76 -24.10
N PRO A 197 -6.57 -28.77 -23.15
CA PRO A 197 -7.77 -29.59 -23.30
C PRO A 197 -8.73 -28.93 -24.30
N ALA A 198 -9.18 -29.72 -25.27
CA ALA A 198 -10.20 -29.37 -26.24
C ALA A 198 -11.54 -29.00 -25.56
N PRO A 199 -12.34 -28.09 -26.16
CA PRO A 199 -13.68 -27.79 -25.67
C PRO A 199 -14.60 -29.00 -25.87
N GLY A 200 -14.94 -29.67 -24.76
CA GLY A 200 -15.96 -30.69 -24.71
C GLY A 200 -17.35 -30.10 -24.99
N LEU A 201 -18.00 -30.66 -26.01
CA LEU A 201 -19.43 -30.51 -26.25
C LEU A 201 -20.24 -30.89 -25.00
N MET A 202 -21.12 -30.00 -24.54
CA MET A 202 -22.19 -30.34 -23.61
C MET A 202 -23.36 -30.97 -24.38
N PRO A 203 -23.80 -32.21 -24.06
CA PRO A 203 -25.06 -32.74 -24.55
C PRO A 203 -26.21 -32.20 -23.70
N GLY A 204 -27.06 -31.34 -24.27
CA GLY A 204 -28.23 -30.83 -23.54
C GLY A 204 -29.10 -29.77 -24.22
N GLU A 205 -28.77 -29.30 -25.42
CA GLU A 205 -29.68 -28.40 -26.15
C GLU A 205 -30.87 -29.18 -26.72
N THR A 206 -32.05 -28.95 -26.14
CA THR A 206 -33.33 -29.38 -26.71
C THR A 206 -33.82 -28.22 -27.59
N PRO A 207 -34.07 -28.43 -28.90
CA PRO A 207 -34.56 -27.35 -29.77
C PRO A 207 -36.03 -27.00 -29.43
N PRO A 208 -36.45 -25.74 -29.64
CA PRO A 208 -37.84 -25.34 -29.45
C PRO A 208 -38.74 -25.96 -30.55
N HIS A 209 -39.89 -26.47 -30.11
CA HIS A 209 -40.99 -26.95 -30.95
C HIS A 209 -41.82 -25.75 -31.52
N PRO A 210 -42.58 -25.97 -32.61
CA PRO A 210 -42.92 -25.00 -33.66
C PRO A 210 -43.88 -23.87 -33.27
#